data_AF-A0A847EW23-F1
#
_entry.id   AF-A0A847EW23-F1
#
_cell.length_a   1.000
_cell.length_b   1.000
_cell.length_c   1.000
_cell.angle_alpha   90.00
_cell.angle_beta   90.00
_cell.angle_gamma   90.00
#
_symmetry.space_group_name_H-M   'P 1'
#
loop_
_entity.id
_entity.type
_entity.pdbx_description
1 polymer ?
#
loop_
_entity_poly.entity_id
_entity_poly.type
_entity_poly.pdbx_seq_one_letter_code
_entity_poly.pdbx_strand_id
1 'polypeptide(L)'
;MDEHVRKPDWLKIRLGDTDRFAETRRIIGHELHTICTSGRCPNQAECWGRGTATFMILGDVCTRSCRFCNTKTGKPQPVDEQEPARLAASVKQMSVKHIVLTSVDRDDLPDLGVGHWVKVIRSLRQDNPGITMEVLIPDFQGKPELIQCIIDERPDVVSHNLETVKRLTPEVRSAARYDRSLEVLSRLAKGEMRTKSGLMLGLGETEDEILEAMDDLVAVG
;
A
#
# COMPACT_ATOMS: atom_id res chain seq x y z
N MET A 1 -28.65 6.30 13.49
CA MET A 1 -27.42 6.06 14.26
C MET A 1 -27.05 4.62 13.97
N ASP A 2 -25.98 4.40 13.20
CA ASP A 2 -25.50 3.03 12.99
C ASP A 2 -25.12 2.43 14.34
N GLU A 3 -25.71 1.28 14.62
CA GLU A 3 -25.48 0.53 15.85
C GLU A 3 -24.03 0.07 15.87
N HIS A 4 -23.26 0.47 16.89
CA HIS A 4 -21.86 0.10 16.99
C HIS A 4 -21.74 -1.40 17.26
N VAL A 5 -21.46 -2.18 16.23
CA VAL A 5 -21.28 -3.63 16.33
C VAL A 5 -20.02 -3.90 17.14
N ARG A 6 -20.17 -4.58 18.28
CA ARG A 6 -19.05 -5.01 19.11
C ARG A 6 -18.17 -5.98 18.34
N LYS A 7 -16.86 -5.73 18.34
CA LYS A 7 -15.87 -6.64 17.75
C LYS A 7 -15.95 -8.03 18.41
N PRO A 8 -15.84 -9.12 17.64
CA PRO A 8 -15.89 -10.47 18.20
C PRO A 8 -14.66 -10.75 19.08
N ASP A 9 -14.79 -11.68 20.02
CA ASP A 9 -13.78 -11.92 21.06
C ASP A 9 -12.43 -12.43 20.55
N TRP A 10 -12.38 -12.97 19.34
CA TRP A 10 -11.15 -13.41 18.68
C TRP A 10 -10.36 -12.25 18.06
N LEU A 11 -10.98 -11.09 17.82
CA LEU A 11 -10.35 -9.93 17.18
C LEU A 11 -9.66 -9.03 18.22
N LYS A 12 -8.60 -9.55 18.84
CA LYS A 12 -7.80 -8.88 19.88
C LYS A 12 -6.38 -8.60 19.40
N ILE A 13 -5.81 -7.48 19.88
CA ILE A 13 -4.42 -7.11 19.59
C ILE A 13 -3.48 -7.63 20.67
N ARG A 14 -2.23 -7.92 20.27
CA ARG A 14 -1.12 -8.09 21.22
C ARG A 14 -0.40 -6.76 21.33
N LEU A 15 -0.22 -6.27 22.56
CA LEU A 15 0.58 -5.07 22.80
C LEU A 15 2.06 -5.41 22.58
N GLY A 16 2.76 -4.55 21.85
CA GLY A 16 4.19 -4.74 21.56
C GLY A 16 5.03 -4.18 22.67
N ASP A 17 5.71 -5.05 23.40
CA ASP A 17 6.66 -4.68 24.45
C ASP A 17 8.04 -5.27 24.13
N THR A 18 8.63 -4.79 23.04
CA THR A 18 9.95 -5.26 22.57
C THR A 18 10.84 -4.08 22.27
N ASP A 19 12.13 -4.20 22.58
CA ASP A 19 13.13 -3.16 22.28
C ASP A 19 13.14 -2.79 20.79
N ARG A 20 12.90 -3.78 19.92
CA ARG A 20 12.84 -3.61 18.46
C ARG A 20 11.66 -2.76 17.99
N PHE A 21 10.52 -2.83 18.70
CA PHE A 21 9.40 -1.93 18.45
C PHE A 21 9.79 -0.47 18.76
N ALA A 22 10.41 -0.23 19.92
CA ALA A 22 10.83 1.11 20.32
C ALA A 22 11.89 1.68 19.36
N GLU A 23 12.84 0.85 18.93
CA GLU A 23 13.83 1.21 17.93
C GLU A 23 13.20 1.59 16.59
N THR A 24 12.33 0.72 16.04
CA THR A 24 11.62 0.97 14.78
C THR A 24 10.81 2.27 14.85
N ARG A 25 10.09 2.49 15.95
CA ARG A 25 9.32 3.71 16.20
C ARG A 25 10.21 4.96 16.20
N ARG A 26 11.39 4.87 16.82
CA ARG A 26 12.36 5.97 16.88
C ARG A 26 12.95 6.28 15.49
N ILE A 27 13.24 5.26 14.69
CA ILE A 27 13.81 5.43 13.34
C ILE A 27 12.80 6.01 12.36
N ILE A 28 11.53 5.57 12.42
CA ILE A 28 10.46 6.14 11.60
C ILE A 28 10.24 7.61 11.95
N GLY A 29 10.30 7.95 13.25
CA GLY A 29 10.25 9.32 13.73
C GLY A 29 9.00 10.07 13.27
N HIS A 30 9.13 11.39 13.06
CA HIS A 30 8.08 12.26 12.55
C HIS A 30 8.24 12.62 11.07
N GLU A 31 9.35 12.23 10.44
CA GLU A 31 9.74 12.67 9.10
C GLU A 31 9.33 11.71 7.98
N LEU A 32 8.82 10.52 8.34
CA LEU A 32 8.30 9.52 7.42
C LEU A 32 6.87 9.13 7.80
N HIS A 33 6.07 8.85 6.78
CA HIS A 33 4.72 8.32 6.98
C HIS A 33 4.73 6.79 6.83
N THR A 34 3.88 6.14 7.62
CA THR A 34 3.61 4.69 7.48
C THR A 34 2.11 4.47 7.47
N ILE A 35 1.66 3.51 6.65
CA ILE A 35 0.26 3.08 6.69
C ILE A 35 -0.06 2.39 8.03
N CYS A 36 0.96 1.91 8.75
CA CYS A 36 0.82 1.38 10.10
C CYS A 36 0.20 2.42 11.04
N THR A 37 0.69 3.66 10.98
CA THR A 37 0.18 4.78 11.80
C THR A 37 -1.07 5.40 11.18
N SER A 38 -1.02 5.76 9.89
CA SER A 38 -2.15 6.45 9.23
C SER A 38 -3.40 5.58 9.14
N GLY A 39 -3.23 4.28 8.96
CA GLY A 39 -4.31 3.29 8.95
C GLY A 39 -4.75 2.81 10.34
N ARG A 40 -4.10 3.25 11.43
CA ARG A 40 -4.35 2.77 12.81
C ARG A 40 -4.30 1.24 12.90
N CYS A 41 -3.24 0.65 12.32
CA CYS A 41 -3.14 -0.78 12.12
C CYS A 41 -3.02 -1.54 13.46
N PRO A 42 -3.90 -2.53 13.73
CA PRO A 42 -3.84 -3.34 14.95
C PRO A 42 -2.57 -4.21 15.03
N ASN A 43 -1.90 -4.44 13.91
CA ASN A 43 -0.71 -5.29 13.80
C ASN A 43 0.61 -4.51 13.94
N GLN A 44 0.56 -3.19 14.17
CA GLN A 44 1.76 -2.34 14.22
C GLN A 44 2.82 -2.86 15.19
N ALA A 45 2.40 -3.23 16.40
CA ALA A 45 3.25 -3.79 17.44
C ALA A 45 4.00 -5.06 16.97
N GLU A 46 3.28 -6.00 16.37
CA GLU A 46 3.83 -7.26 15.88
C GLU A 46 4.80 -7.04 14.72
N CYS A 47 4.39 -6.26 13.71
CA CYS A 47 5.19 -6.02 12.52
C CYS A 47 6.50 -5.28 12.87
N TRP A 48 6.42 -4.23 13.68
CA TRP A 48 7.60 -3.46 14.08
C TRP A 48 8.50 -4.26 15.03
N GLY A 49 7.94 -5.10 15.89
CA GLY A 49 8.71 -6.05 16.71
C GLY A 49 9.49 -7.09 15.89
N ARG A 50 9.06 -7.38 14.65
CA ARG A 50 9.80 -8.20 13.69
C ARG A 50 10.79 -7.40 12.83
N GLY A 51 10.87 -6.08 13.01
CA GLY A 51 11.66 -5.20 12.16
C GLY A 51 11.07 -5.13 10.75
N THR A 52 9.76 -4.94 10.62
CA THR A 52 9.10 -4.70 9.33
C THR A 52 8.14 -3.53 9.48
N ALA A 53 8.12 -2.64 8.49
CA ALA A 53 7.18 -1.55 8.40
C ALA A 53 6.72 -1.38 6.95
N THR A 54 5.52 -0.86 6.78
CA THR A 54 5.01 -0.45 5.47
C THR A 54 5.07 1.07 5.39
N PHE A 55 6.01 1.57 4.59
CA PHE A 55 6.21 3.00 4.38
C PHE A 55 5.17 3.53 3.41
N MET A 56 4.70 4.74 3.68
CA MET A 56 3.75 5.45 2.84
C MET A 56 4.43 6.71 2.32
N ILE A 57 4.70 6.76 1.02
CA ILE A 57 5.31 7.92 0.37
C ILE A 57 4.25 8.89 -0.15
N LEU A 58 4.68 10.07 -0.58
CA LEU A 58 3.82 11.13 -1.11
C LEU A 58 2.88 11.77 -0.08
N GLY A 59 3.19 11.62 1.22
CA GLY A 59 2.47 12.24 2.34
C GLY A 59 1.42 11.34 3.00
N ASP A 60 0.59 11.94 3.87
CA ASP A 60 -0.49 11.27 4.63
C ASP A 60 -1.91 11.76 4.27
N VAL A 61 -2.03 12.57 3.21
CA VAL A 61 -3.30 13.11 2.70
C VAL A 61 -3.51 12.61 1.27
N CYS A 62 -4.63 11.93 1.06
CA CYS A 62 -4.99 11.30 -0.21
C CYS A 62 -5.99 12.17 -0.99
N THR A 63 -5.87 12.19 -2.32
CA THR A 63 -6.86 12.84 -3.21
C THR A 63 -8.18 12.06 -3.29
N ARG A 64 -8.20 10.82 -2.81
CA ARG A 64 -9.35 9.91 -2.84
C ARG A 64 -9.92 9.67 -1.44
N SER A 65 -11.17 9.20 -1.40
CA SER A 65 -11.99 9.03 -0.19
C SER A 65 -12.68 7.66 -0.14
N CYS A 66 -11.90 6.59 -0.34
CA CYS A 66 -12.40 5.24 -0.15
C CYS A 66 -12.98 5.07 1.27
N ARG A 67 -14.22 4.59 1.38
CA ARG A 67 -15.00 4.63 2.64
C ARG A 67 -14.40 3.80 3.77
N PHE A 68 -13.62 2.77 3.43
CA PHE A 68 -12.92 1.93 4.39
C PHE A 68 -11.59 2.54 4.88
N CYS A 69 -11.04 3.51 4.16
CA CYS A 69 -9.67 3.97 4.37
C CYS A 69 -9.63 5.03 5.48
N ASN A 70 -8.75 4.84 6.45
CA ASN A 70 -8.56 5.78 7.56
C ASN A 70 -7.56 6.91 7.23
N THR A 71 -6.88 6.85 6.09
CA THR A 71 -5.99 7.93 5.63
C THR A 71 -6.81 9.19 5.33
N LYS A 72 -6.28 10.37 5.71
CA LYS A 72 -7.01 11.63 5.55
C LYS A 72 -7.26 11.91 4.07
N THR A 73 -8.46 12.32 3.71
CA THR A 73 -8.74 12.88 2.37
C THR A 73 -8.54 14.39 2.38
N GLY A 74 -7.93 14.94 1.34
CA GLY A 74 -7.80 16.38 1.16
C GLY A 74 -6.85 16.74 0.03
N LYS A 75 -6.39 18.00 0.04
CA LYS A 75 -5.32 18.44 -0.87
C LYS A 75 -3.96 18.05 -0.27
N PRO A 76 -3.16 17.21 -0.96
CA PRO A 76 -1.83 16.84 -0.47
C PRO A 76 -0.88 18.05 -0.41
N GLN A 77 0.17 17.92 0.40
CA GLN A 77 1.29 18.86 0.38
C GLN A 77 2.12 18.68 -0.90
N PRO A 78 2.97 19.67 -1.27
CA PRO A 78 3.94 19.50 -2.34
C PRO A 78 4.79 18.24 -2.12
N VAL A 79 5.22 17.62 -3.22
CA VAL A 79 6.11 16.45 -3.16
C VAL A 79 7.42 16.85 -2.48
N ASP A 80 7.84 16.07 -1.49
CA ASP A 80 9.10 16.26 -0.82
C ASP A 80 10.21 15.50 -1.57
N GLU A 81 11.03 16.23 -2.32
CA GLU A 81 12.14 15.69 -3.10
C GLU A 81 13.23 15.00 -2.26
N GLN A 82 13.27 15.24 -0.94
CA GLN A 82 14.21 14.56 -0.03
C GLN A 82 13.63 13.26 0.57
N GLU A 83 12.34 12.97 0.37
CA GLU A 83 11.70 11.74 0.86
C GLU A 83 12.44 10.46 0.42
N PRO A 84 12.90 10.30 -0.85
CA PRO A 84 13.64 9.12 -1.27
C PRO A 84 14.90 8.85 -0.44
N ALA A 85 15.72 9.89 -0.24
CA ALA A 85 16.99 9.78 0.47
C ALA A 85 16.77 9.53 1.97
N ARG A 86 15.82 10.23 2.60
CA ARG A 86 15.47 10.00 4.00
C ARG A 86 14.94 8.60 4.23
N LEU A 87 14.03 8.14 3.37
CA LEU A 87 13.47 6.78 3.46
C LEU A 87 14.57 5.72 3.31
N ALA A 88 15.44 5.87 2.31
CA ALA A 88 16.55 4.93 2.10
C ALA A 88 17.51 4.86 3.29
N ALA A 89 17.81 6.00 3.92
CA ALA A 89 18.61 6.05 5.14
C ALA A 89 17.91 5.39 6.33
N SER A 90 16.60 5.60 6.51
CA SER A 90 15.82 4.96 7.58
C SER A 90 15.75 3.44 7.40
N VAL A 91 15.51 2.94 6.18
CA VAL A 91 15.52 1.49 5.91
C VAL A 91 16.88 0.88 6.25
N LYS A 92 17.97 1.56 5.92
CA LYS A 92 19.34 1.12 6.25
C LYS A 92 19.56 1.01 7.75
N GLN A 93 19.09 1.99 8.51
CA GLN A 93 19.17 1.98 9.97
C GLN A 93 18.35 0.83 10.59
N MET A 94 17.17 0.53 10.03
CA MET A 94 16.31 -0.54 10.55
C MET A 94 16.86 -1.95 10.30
N SER A 95 17.87 -2.12 9.43
CA SER A 95 18.51 -3.41 9.14
C SER A 95 17.52 -4.53 8.80
N VAL A 96 16.53 -4.20 7.96
CA VAL A 96 15.44 -5.11 7.58
C VAL A 96 15.78 -5.90 6.32
N LYS A 97 15.19 -7.10 6.18
CA LYS A 97 15.38 -7.95 5.00
C LYS A 97 14.33 -7.72 3.91
N HIS A 98 13.17 -7.19 4.30
CA HIS A 98 12.03 -6.97 3.43
C HIS A 98 11.35 -5.66 3.81
N ILE A 99 10.96 -4.88 2.80
CA ILE A 99 10.16 -3.67 2.98
C ILE A 99 8.90 -3.73 2.12
N VAL A 100 7.87 -3.06 2.59
CA VAL A 100 6.68 -2.78 1.79
C VAL A 100 6.56 -1.26 1.62
N LEU A 101 6.38 -0.81 0.38
CA LEU A 101 6.17 0.58 0.03
C LEU A 101 4.74 0.75 -0.48
N THR A 102 4.04 1.78 -0.03
CA THR A 102 2.75 2.19 -0.58
C THR A 102 2.69 3.72 -0.70
N SER A 103 1.64 4.26 -1.28
CA SER A 103 1.43 5.70 -1.32
C SER A 103 -0.03 6.05 -1.14
N VAL A 104 -0.27 7.32 -0.83
CA VAL A 104 -1.57 7.94 -1.13
C VAL A 104 -1.78 8.07 -2.64
N ASP A 105 -3.03 8.21 -3.08
CA ASP A 105 -3.31 8.64 -4.45
C ASP A 105 -2.99 10.14 -4.61
N ARG A 106 -2.38 10.48 -5.74
CA ARG A 106 -1.94 11.83 -6.12
C ARG A 106 -2.56 12.26 -7.44
N ASP A 107 -3.89 12.24 -7.52
CA ASP A 107 -4.61 12.69 -8.72
C ASP A 107 -4.38 14.18 -9.05
N ASP A 108 -3.77 14.94 -8.12
CA ASP A 108 -3.34 16.33 -8.30
C ASP A 108 -2.06 16.49 -9.14
N LEU A 109 -1.28 15.41 -9.33
CA LEU A 109 -0.03 15.42 -10.10
C LEU A 109 -0.26 14.93 -11.54
N PRO A 110 0.41 15.52 -12.56
CA PRO A 110 0.25 15.11 -13.97
C PRO A 110 0.57 13.63 -14.22
N ASP A 111 1.57 13.10 -13.52
CA ASP A 111 2.06 11.72 -13.60
C ASP A 111 1.52 10.82 -12.48
N LEU A 112 0.54 11.32 -11.72
CA LEU A 112 -0.08 10.62 -10.58
C LEU A 112 0.94 10.19 -9.49
N GLY A 113 2.10 10.86 -9.43
CA GLY A 113 3.18 10.59 -8.47
C GLY A 113 4.13 9.47 -8.87
N VAL A 114 4.01 8.87 -10.06
CA VAL A 114 4.84 7.72 -10.46
C VAL A 114 6.33 8.07 -10.58
N GLY A 115 6.67 9.30 -10.99
CA GLY A 115 8.06 9.73 -11.06
C GLY A 115 8.72 9.73 -9.68
N HIS A 116 7.96 10.01 -8.63
CA HIS A 116 8.43 9.92 -7.25
C HIS A 116 8.60 8.48 -6.78
N TRP A 117 7.66 7.59 -7.12
CA TRP A 117 7.78 6.16 -6.89
C TRP A 117 9.10 5.60 -7.46
N VAL A 118 9.42 5.95 -8.71
CA VAL A 118 10.68 5.53 -9.37
C VAL A 118 11.91 6.04 -8.60
N LYS A 119 11.92 7.32 -8.21
CA LYS A 119 13.03 7.89 -7.40
C LYS A 119 13.23 7.14 -6.09
N VAL A 120 12.13 6.83 -5.39
CA VAL A 120 12.16 6.10 -4.11
C VAL A 120 12.70 4.68 -4.31
N ILE A 121 12.18 3.93 -5.28
CA ILE A 121 12.61 2.54 -5.55
C ILE A 121 14.11 2.50 -5.86
N ARG A 122 14.61 3.41 -6.71
CA ARG A 122 16.03 3.52 -7.06
C ARG A 122 16.90 3.85 -5.84
N SER A 123 16.50 4.84 -5.04
CA SER A 123 17.24 5.23 -3.83
C SER A 123 17.33 4.08 -2.83
N LEU A 124 16.22 3.37 -2.62
CA LEU A 124 16.19 2.21 -1.72
C LEU A 124 17.14 1.11 -2.18
N ARG A 125 17.13 0.77 -3.47
CA ARG A 125 18.03 -0.25 -4.03
C ARG A 125 19.50 0.12 -3.94
N GLN A 126 19.82 1.38 -4.23
CA GLN A 126 21.19 1.86 -4.22
C GLN A 126 21.79 1.79 -2.81
N ASP A 127 21.05 2.24 -1.80
CA ASP A 127 21.59 2.36 -0.44
C ASP A 127 21.47 1.08 0.40
N ASN A 128 20.57 0.18 -0.02
CA ASN A 128 20.24 -1.05 0.69
C ASN A 128 20.33 -2.28 -0.25
N PRO A 129 21.52 -2.57 -0.81
CA PRO A 129 21.68 -3.73 -1.69
C PRO A 129 21.35 -5.02 -0.92
N GLY A 130 20.44 -5.83 -1.47
CA GLY A 130 20.05 -7.13 -0.90
C GLY A 130 18.77 -7.14 -0.06
N ILE A 131 18.11 -5.99 0.14
CA ILE A 131 16.73 -6.00 0.64
C ILE A 131 15.78 -6.46 -0.46
N THR A 132 14.73 -7.18 -0.08
CA THR A 132 13.59 -7.43 -0.95
C THR A 132 12.55 -6.33 -0.76
N MET A 133 11.82 -5.99 -1.82
CA MET A 133 10.89 -4.87 -1.85
C MET A 133 9.57 -5.27 -2.51
N GLU A 134 8.50 -5.18 -1.73
CA GLU A 134 7.13 -5.18 -2.24
C GLU A 134 6.64 -3.73 -2.42
N VAL A 135 6.00 -3.44 -3.55
CA VAL A 135 5.33 -2.15 -3.77
C VAL A 135 3.82 -2.35 -3.92
N LEU A 136 3.02 -1.74 -3.05
CA LEU A 136 1.57 -1.67 -3.13
C LEU A 136 1.16 -0.35 -3.79
N ILE A 137 0.85 -0.41 -5.09
CA ILE A 137 0.67 0.76 -5.93
C ILE A 137 -0.81 1.18 -6.05
N PRO A 138 -1.07 2.49 -6.26
CA PRO A 138 -2.34 2.99 -6.80
C PRO A 138 -2.70 2.39 -8.16
N ASP A 139 -3.91 2.64 -8.64
CA ASP A 139 -4.33 2.20 -9.98
C ASP A 139 -3.72 3.03 -11.12
N PHE A 140 -3.07 4.16 -10.80
CA PHE A 140 -2.59 5.17 -11.75
C PHE A 140 -3.64 5.52 -12.83
N GLN A 141 -4.92 5.50 -12.44
CA GLN A 141 -6.07 5.66 -13.34
C GLN A 141 -6.11 4.69 -14.54
N GLY A 142 -5.33 3.59 -14.49
CA GLY A 142 -5.20 2.60 -15.54
C GLY A 142 -4.23 3.00 -16.67
N LYS A 143 -3.45 4.08 -16.49
CA LYS A 143 -2.54 4.61 -17.52
C LYS A 143 -1.37 3.63 -17.76
N PRO A 144 -1.30 2.98 -18.94
CA PRO A 144 -0.31 1.95 -19.21
C PRO A 144 1.13 2.42 -19.06
N GLU A 145 1.41 3.64 -19.50
CA GLU A 145 2.73 4.25 -19.47
C GLU A 145 3.24 4.47 -18.05
N LEU A 146 2.36 4.79 -17.10
CA LEU A 146 2.75 4.98 -15.70
C LEU A 146 2.96 3.62 -15.02
N ILE A 147 2.12 2.63 -15.30
CA ILE A 147 2.30 1.26 -14.79
C ILE A 147 3.63 0.69 -15.31
N GLN A 148 3.97 0.95 -16.58
CA GLN A 148 5.24 0.52 -17.17
C GLN A 148 6.45 1.09 -16.41
N CYS A 149 6.39 2.33 -15.93
CA CYS A 149 7.47 2.89 -15.12
C CYS A 149 7.75 2.08 -13.85
N ILE A 150 6.73 1.47 -13.23
CA ILE A 150 6.93 0.59 -12.05
C ILE A 150 7.51 -0.76 -12.48
N ILE A 151 7.04 -1.33 -13.59
CA ILE A 151 7.53 -2.60 -14.14
C ILE A 151 9.02 -2.48 -14.48
N ASP A 152 9.44 -1.37 -15.10
CA ASP A 152 10.83 -1.12 -15.48
C ASP A 152 11.77 -1.08 -14.28
N GLU A 153 11.27 -0.65 -13.12
CA GLU A 153 12.01 -0.69 -11.86
C GLU A 153 12.03 -2.08 -11.21
N ARG A 154 11.37 -3.10 -11.77
CA ARG A 154 11.45 -4.53 -11.36
C ARG A 154 11.33 -4.84 -9.84
N PRO A 155 10.43 -4.25 -9.02
CA PRO A 155 10.31 -4.64 -7.60
C PRO A 155 10.10 -6.16 -7.40
N ASP A 156 10.50 -6.72 -6.26
CA ASP A 156 10.40 -8.18 -6.03
C ASP A 156 8.95 -8.68 -6.02
N VAL A 157 8.02 -7.83 -5.56
CA VAL A 157 6.56 -8.05 -5.61
C VAL A 157 5.88 -6.72 -5.96
N VAL A 158 4.90 -6.76 -6.86
CA VAL A 158 4.04 -5.61 -7.16
C VAL A 158 2.60 -5.96 -6.82
N SER A 159 2.07 -5.25 -5.82
CA SER A 159 0.73 -5.43 -5.29
C SER A 159 -0.21 -4.33 -5.80
N HIS A 160 -1.43 -4.70 -6.17
CA HIS A 160 -2.54 -3.77 -6.36
C HIS A 160 -3.83 -4.41 -5.84
N ASN A 161 -4.43 -3.82 -4.81
CA ASN A 161 -5.58 -4.42 -4.16
C ASN A 161 -6.89 -4.16 -4.93
N LEU A 162 -7.67 -5.22 -5.07
CA LEU A 162 -9.05 -5.16 -5.55
C LEU A 162 -10.00 -4.63 -4.47
N GLU A 163 -9.65 -4.90 -3.19
CA GLU A 163 -10.28 -4.47 -1.94
C GLU A 163 -11.65 -5.10 -1.65
N THR A 164 -12.51 -5.24 -2.65
CA THR A 164 -13.83 -5.84 -2.51
C THR A 164 -14.33 -6.39 -3.85
N VAL A 165 -15.50 -7.01 -3.83
CA VAL A 165 -16.14 -7.61 -5.00
C VAL A 165 -16.69 -6.55 -5.97
N LYS A 166 -16.98 -6.97 -7.21
CA LYS A 166 -17.40 -6.06 -8.29
C LYS A 166 -18.61 -5.20 -7.93
N ARG A 167 -19.64 -5.79 -7.32
CA ARG A 167 -20.87 -5.10 -6.90
C ARG A 167 -20.60 -3.97 -5.90
N LEU A 168 -19.74 -4.22 -4.90
CA LEU A 168 -19.47 -3.28 -3.81
C LEU A 168 -18.41 -2.23 -4.13
N THR A 169 -17.60 -2.47 -5.17
CA THR A 169 -16.55 -1.53 -5.59
C THR A 169 -17.02 -0.07 -5.69
N PRO A 170 -18.10 0.29 -6.41
CA PRO A 170 -18.57 1.68 -6.52
C PRO A 170 -19.08 2.27 -5.19
N GLU A 171 -19.48 1.44 -4.23
CA GLU A 171 -19.95 1.89 -2.91
C GLU A 171 -18.79 2.12 -1.94
N VAL A 172 -17.74 1.31 -2.05
CA VAL A 172 -16.63 1.22 -1.11
C VAL A 172 -15.43 2.07 -1.56
N ARG A 173 -15.14 2.11 -2.86
CA ARG A 173 -13.98 2.78 -3.45
C ARG A 173 -14.43 4.03 -4.20
N SER A 174 -13.80 5.18 -3.96
CA SER A 174 -14.31 6.46 -4.47
C SER A 174 -14.07 6.71 -5.96
N ALA A 175 -12.91 6.30 -6.50
CA ALA A 175 -12.54 6.56 -7.91
C ALA A 175 -12.03 5.32 -8.66
N ALA A 176 -11.64 4.28 -7.93
CA ALA A 176 -11.16 3.04 -8.52
C ALA A 176 -12.33 2.22 -9.08
N ARG A 177 -12.06 1.47 -10.15
CA ARG A 177 -13.02 0.57 -10.80
C ARG A 177 -12.48 -0.85 -10.76
N TYR A 178 -13.37 -1.83 -10.55
CA TYR A 178 -13.03 -3.24 -10.42
C TYR A 178 -12.24 -3.74 -11.64
N ASP A 179 -12.83 -3.57 -12.83
CA ASP A 179 -12.20 -4.01 -14.09
C ASP A 179 -10.88 -3.29 -14.38
N ARG A 180 -10.75 -2.02 -13.96
CA ARG A 180 -9.48 -1.28 -14.07
C ARG A 180 -8.42 -1.87 -13.15
N SER A 181 -8.76 -2.19 -11.91
CA SER A 181 -7.82 -2.84 -10.98
C SER A 181 -7.33 -4.19 -11.52
N LEU A 182 -8.22 -4.98 -12.14
CA LEU A 182 -7.84 -6.20 -12.85
C LEU A 182 -6.93 -5.93 -14.05
N GLU A 183 -7.18 -4.86 -14.82
CA GLU A 183 -6.31 -4.44 -15.93
C GLU A 183 -4.90 -4.07 -15.44
N VAL A 184 -4.79 -3.36 -14.31
CA VAL A 184 -3.49 -3.04 -13.69
C VAL A 184 -2.73 -4.33 -13.38
N LEU A 185 -3.37 -5.28 -12.69
CA LEU A 185 -2.77 -6.59 -12.36
C LEU A 185 -2.37 -7.36 -13.61
N SER A 186 -3.23 -7.41 -14.64
CA SER A 186 -2.92 -8.04 -15.93
C SER A 186 -1.68 -7.46 -16.59
N ARG A 187 -1.50 -6.13 -16.53
CA ARG A 187 -0.33 -5.45 -17.08
C ARG A 187 0.95 -5.79 -16.31
N LEU A 188 0.85 -5.84 -14.98
CA LEU A 188 1.97 -6.24 -14.12
C LEU A 188 2.40 -7.69 -14.40
N ALA A 189 1.44 -8.61 -14.51
CA ALA A 189 1.70 -10.01 -14.83
C ALA A 189 2.34 -10.17 -16.23
N LYS A 190 1.85 -9.44 -17.24
CA LYS A 190 2.47 -9.37 -18.58
C LYS A 190 3.87 -8.77 -18.58
N GLY A 191 4.18 -7.91 -17.61
CA GLY A 191 5.52 -7.40 -17.33
C GLY A 191 6.42 -8.38 -16.57
N GLU A 192 5.98 -9.62 -16.38
CA GLU A 192 6.67 -10.68 -15.62
C GLU A 192 6.93 -10.31 -14.15
N MET A 193 6.10 -9.42 -13.58
CA MET A 193 6.17 -9.09 -12.17
C MET A 193 5.47 -10.17 -11.34
N ARG A 194 6.00 -10.45 -10.14
CA ARG A 194 5.25 -11.22 -9.15
C ARG A 194 4.12 -10.36 -8.60
N THR A 195 2.91 -10.64 -9.02
CA THR A 195 1.69 -9.90 -8.66
C THR A 195 1.13 -10.35 -7.32
N LYS A 196 0.38 -9.45 -6.67
CA LYS A 196 -0.37 -9.72 -5.45
C LYS A 196 -1.58 -8.79 -5.36
N SER A 197 -2.66 -9.29 -4.77
CA SER A 197 -3.86 -8.50 -4.47
C SER A 197 -4.43 -8.90 -3.11
N GLY A 198 -5.46 -8.17 -2.67
CA GLY A 198 -6.12 -8.39 -1.41
C GLY A 198 -7.59 -7.99 -1.48
N LEU A 199 -8.39 -8.66 -0.65
CA LEU A 199 -9.80 -8.40 -0.41
C LEU A 199 -10.02 -8.18 1.09
N MET A 200 -10.84 -7.18 1.43
CA MET A 200 -11.37 -7.00 2.78
C MET A 200 -12.76 -7.63 2.85
N LEU A 201 -12.97 -8.46 3.86
CA LEU A 201 -14.25 -9.13 4.10
C LEU A 201 -15.05 -8.40 5.20
N GLY A 202 -16.37 -8.60 5.20
CA GLY A 202 -17.31 -7.98 6.10
C GLY A 202 -17.90 -6.66 5.59
N LEU A 203 -17.83 -6.41 4.28
CA LEU A 203 -18.40 -5.22 3.63
C LEU A 203 -19.80 -5.45 3.05
N GLY A 204 -20.28 -6.70 3.08
CA GLY A 204 -21.59 -7.12 2.56
C GLY A 204 -21.48 -7.98 1.30
N GLU A 205 -20.29 -8.46 0.98
CA GLU A 205 -20.05 -9.46 -0.06
C GLU A 205 -20.57 -10.83 0.38
N THR A 206 -20.97 -11.63 -0.61
CA THR A 206 -21.33 -13.04 -0.42
C THR A 206 -20.15 -13.95 -0.72
N GLU A 207 -20.21 -15.20 -0.26
CA GLU A 207 -19.16 -16.19 -0.53
C GLU A 207 -18.95 -16.43 -2.04
N ASP A 208 -20.03 -16.52 -2.81
CA ASP A 208 -19.97 -16.69 -4.27
C ASP A 208 -19.24 -15.51 -4.95
N GLU A 209 -19.50 -14.28 -4.50
CA GLU A 209 -18.81 -13.09 -5.04
C GLU A 209 -17.33 -13.05 -4.65
N ILE A 210 -16.96 -13.59 -3.48
CA ILE A 210 -15.55 -13.72 -3.08
C ILE A 210 -14.85 -14.72 -4.01
N LEU A 211 -15.47 -15.87 -4.26
CA LEU A 211 -14.93 -16.89 -5.15
C LEU A 211 -14.79 -16.37 -6.58
N GLU A 212 -15.80 -15.66 -7.10
CA GLU A 212 -15.72 -14.99 -8.40
C GLU A 212 -14.55 -13.99 -8.45
N ALA A 213 -14.37 -13.18 -7.40
CA ALA A 213 -13.25 -12.25 -7.34
C ALA A 213 -11.87 -12.94 -7.29
N MET A 214 -11.78 -14.11 -6.65
CA MET A 214 -10.57 -14.92 -6.67
C MET A 214 -10.28 -15.50 -8.07
N ASP A 215 -11.31 -16.00 -8.75
CA ASP A 215 -11.19 -16.49 -10.13
C ASP A 215 -10.78 -15.39 -11.10
N ASP A 216 -11.37 -14.20 -10.97
CA ASP A 216 -11.02 -13.00 -11.74
C ASP A 216 -9.55 -12.60 -11.54
N LEU A 217 -9.07 -12.63 -10.29
CA LEU A 217 -7.66 -12.36 -9.97
C LEU A 217 -6.74 -13.38 -10.62
N VAL A 218 -7.06 -14.68 -10.52
CA VAL A 218 -6.26 -15.75 -11.15
C VAL A 218 -6.25 -15.61 -12.67
N ALA A 219 -7.36 -15.21 -13.28
CA ALA A 219 -7.48 -15.05 -14.72
C ALA A 219 -6.58 -13.93 -15.29
N VAL A 220 -6.19 -12.95 -14.47
CA VAL A 220 -5.30 -11.85 -14.89
C VAL A 220 -3.83 -12.05 -14.53
N GLY A 221 -3.49 -13.17 -13.86
CA GLY A 221 -2.13 -13.53 -13.45
C GLY A 221 -1.67 -12.86 -12.18
#